data_AF-A0A1F4S412-F1
#
_entry.id   AF-A0A1F4S412-F1
#
_cell.length_a   1.000
_cell.length_b   1.000
_cell.length_c   1.000
_cell.angle_alpha   90.00
_cell.angle_beta   90.00
_cell.angle_gamma   90.00
#
_symmetry.space_group_name_H-M   'P 1'
#
loop_
_entity.id
_entity.type
_entity.pdbx_description
1 polymer ?
#
loop_
_entity_poly.entity_id
_entity_poly.type
_entity_poly.pdbx_seq_one_letter_code
_entity_poly.pdbx_strand_id
1 'polypeptide(L)' 'MTKSFKSYLKFSDQKYRDKYLVFAKGKFFKAGKNLLKILQEFKKKHPKETPFIAKPLGQGNYVFHDYF' A
#
# COMPACT_ATOMS: atom_id res chain seq x y z
N MET A 1 5.17 -14.39 -10.47
CA MET A 1 4.87 -13.98 -9.09
C MET A 1 6.05 -13.20 -8.52
N THR A 2 5.81 -11.93 -8.16
CA THR A 2 6.78 -10.85 -7.96
C THR A 2 7.72 -11.05 -6.76
N LYS A 3 8.98 -11.44 -7.02
CA LYS A 3 10.09 -11.42 -6.02
C LYS A 3 10.27 -10.05 -5.35
N SER A 4 9.82 -8.95 -5.97
CA SER A 4 9.88 -7.61 -5.40
C SER A 4 9.00 -7.38 -4.17
N PHE A 5 7.83 -8.03 -4.08
CA PHE A 5 6.86 -7.69 -3.02
C PHE A 5 7.36 -8.13 -1.63
N LYS A 6 7.93 -9.34 -1.52
CA LYS A 6 8.50 -9.87 -0.26
C LYS A 6 9.66 -9.03 0.28
N SER A 7 10.48 -8.41 -0.58
CA SER A 7 11.60 -7.58 -0.12
C SER A 7 11.15 -6.23 0.45
N TYR A 8 10.06 -5.64 -0.05
CA TYR A 8 9.46 -4.46 0.57
C TYR A 8 8.82 -4.77 1.93
N LEU A 9 8.23 -5.96 2.07
CA LEU A 9 7.59 -6.40 3.32
C LEU A 9 8.59 -6.60 4.47
N LYS A 10 9.76 -7.21 4.21
CA LYS A 10 10.78 -7.44 5.26
C LYS A 10 11.42 -6.16 5.81
N PHE A 11 11.36 -5.05 5.07
CA PHE A 11 12.27 -3.93 5.32
C PHE A 11 11.80 -2.94 6.41
N SER A 12 10.57 -3.01 6.93
CA SER A 12 10.08 -1.91 7.80
C SER A 12 8.73 -2.15 8.49
N ASP A 13 8.56 -3.27 9.21
CA ASP A 13 7.37 -3.47 10.07
C ASP A 13 7.20 -2.30 11.06
N GLN A 14 8.31 -1.69 11.52
CA GLN A 14 8.29 -0.49 12.38
C GLN A 14 7.94 0.82 11.63
N LYS A 15 8.49 1.07 10.43
CA LYS A 15 8.29 2.34 9.72
C LYS A 15 6.87 2.49 9.14
N TYR A 16 6.24 1.36 8.83
CA TYR A 16 4.91 1.29 8.22
C TYR A 16 3.82 0.79 9.17
N ARG A 17 4.15 0.55 10.45
CA ARG A 17 3.17 0.25 11.49
C ARG A 17 2.09 1.33 11.50
N ASP A 18 0.83 0.90 11.48
CA ASP A 18 -0.36 1.77 11.42
C ASP A 18 -0.50 2.66 10.17
N LYS A 19 0.26 2.42 9.11
CA LYS A 19 0.16 3.16 7.85
C LYS A 19 -0.43 2.27 6.76
N TYR A 20 -1.31 2.85 5.95
CA TYR A 20 -1.75 2.25 4.70
C TYR A 20 -0.64 2.39 3.66
N LEU A 21 -0.26 1.28 3.05
CA LEU A 21 0.65 1.19 1.93
C LEU A 21 -0.19 1.13 0.66
N VAL A 22 0.01 2.07 -0.24
CA VAL A 22 -0.68 2.13 -1.53
C VAL A 22 0.33 1.84 -2.64
N PHE A 23 -0.03 0.95 -3.53
CA PHE A 23 0.76 0.53 -4.68
C PHE A 23 -0.02 0.78 -5.98
N ALA A 24 0.69 1.17 -7.04
CA ALA A 24 0.18 1.28 -8.40
C ALA A 24 0.85 0.19 -9.26
N LYS A 25 0.09 -0.73 -9.87
CA LYS A 25 0.64 -1.82 -10.72
C LYS A 25 1.83 -2.57 -10.06
N GLY A 26 1.75 -2.83 -8.76
CA GLY A 26 2.83 -3.50 -8.01
C GLY A 26 4.06 -2.65 -7.70
N LYS A 27 4.07 -1.35 -8.06
CA LYS A 27 5.06 -0.37 -7.60
C LYS A 27 4.54 0.38 -6.39
N PHE A 28 5.39 0.58 -5.38
CA PHE A 28 5.03 1.38 -4.21
C PHE A 28 4.77 2.84 -4.62
N PHE A 29 3.59 3.35 -4.28
CA PHE A 29 3.21 4.74 -4.55
C PHE A 29 3.43 5.60 -3.32
N LYS A 30 2.78 5.25 -2.19
CA LYS A 30 2.84 6.06 -0.97
C LYS A 30 2.44 5.25 0.26
N ALA A 31 2.96 5.64 1.42
CA ALA A 31 2.55 5.10 2.72
C ALA A 31 2.05 6.22 3.62
N GLY A 32 0.98 6.00 4.37
CA GLY A 32 0.53 6.95 5.39
C GLY A 32 -0.71 6.51 6.15
N LYS A 33 -0.98 7.13 7.29
CA LYS A 33 -2.15 6.81 8.12
C LYS A 33 -3.48 7.22 7.47
N ASN A 34 -3.45 8.22 6.58
CA ASN A 34 -4.65 8.85 6.06
C ASN A 34 -4.95 8.36 4.62
N LEU A 35 -5.62 7.21 4.50
CA LEU A 35 -5.88 6.52 3.24
C LEU A 35 -6.61 7.41 2.22
N LEU A 36 -7.63 8.15 2.65
CA LEU A 36 -8.43 9.01 1.77
C LEU A 36 -7.58 10.07 1.05
N LYS A 37 -6.66 10.72 1.77
CA LYS A 37 -5.73 11.69 1.16
C LYS A 37 -4.83 11.01 0.13
N ILE A 38 -4.34 9.80 0.42
CA ILE A 38 -3.48 9.06 -0.50
C ILE A 38 -4.26 8.64 -1.75
N LEU A 39 -5.51 8.18 -1.60
CA LEU A 39 -6.37 7.80 -2.71
C LEU A 39 -6.78 8.99 -3.58
N GLN A 40 -7.02 10.16 -3.00
CA GLN A 40 -7.28 11.38 -3.77
C GLN A 40 -6.06 11.76 -4.62
N GLU A 41 -4.85 11.73 -4.04
CA GLU A 41 -3.61 11.97 -4.79
C GLU A 41 -3.38 10.91 -5.86
N PHE A 42 -3.67 9.64 -5.55
CA PHE A 42 -3.57 8.54 -6.49
C PHE A 42 -4.52 8.72 -7.66
N LYS A 43 -5.81 9.01 -7.43
CA LYS A 43 -6.78 9.25 -8.51
C LYS A 43 -6.40 10.45 -9.38
N LYS A 44 -5.81 11.50 -8.81
CA LYS A 44 -5.30 12.64 -9.61
C LYS A 44 -4.18 12.24 -10.55
N LYS A 45 -3.27 11.38 -10.09
CA LYS A 45 -2.08 10.97 -10.85
C LYS A 45 -2.33 9.76 -11.78
N HIS A 46 -3.23 8.89 -11.37
CA HIS A 46 -3.57 7.61 -12.00
C HIS A 46 -5.10 7.40 -12.01
N PRO A 47 -5.85 8.20 -12.80
CA PRO A 47 -7.32 8.20 -12.77
C PRO A 47 -7.96 6.90 -13.26
N LYS A 48 -7.23 6.10 -14.06
CA LYS A 48 -7.69 4.85 -14.67
C LYS A 48 -7.07 3.60 -14.04
N GLU A 49 -6.27 3.76 -12.98
CA GLU A 49 -5.62 2.61 -12.34
C GLU A 49 -6.26 2.32 -10.99
N THR A 50 -6.30 1.05 -10.63
CA THR A 50 -6.78 0.62 -9.31
C THR A 50 -5.60 0.61 -8.34
N PRO A 51 -5.64 1.41 -7.26
CA PRO A 51 -4.62 1.35 -6.22
C PRO A 51 -4.76 0.05 -5.43
N PHE A 52 -3.64 -0.64 -5.22
CA PHE A 52 -3.58 -1.78 -4.33
C PHE A 52 -3.19 -1.32 -2.93
N ILE A 53 -4.02 -1.62 -1.92
CA ILE A 53 -3.85 -1.10 -0.56
C ILE A 53 -3.52 -2.26 0.37
N ALA A 54 -2.44 -2.11 1.14
CA ALA A 54 -2.06 -3.05 2.20
C ALA A 54 -1.92 -2.29 3.52
N LYS A 55 -2.52 -2.81 4.59
CA LYS A 55 -2.26 -2.33 5.95
C LYS A 55 -1.55 -3.44 6.74
N PRO A 56 -0.30 -3.22 7.21
CA PRO A 56 0.34 -4.15 8.13
C PRO A 56 -0.36 -4.04 9.50
N LEU A 57 -0.86 -5.16 10.01
CA LEU A 57 -1.44 -5.26 11.36
C LEU A 57 -0.37 -5.46 12.45
N GLY A 58 0.91 -5.47 12.06
CA GLY A 58 2.01 -5.93 12.90
C GLY A 58 2.08 -7.46 12.93
N GLN A 59 3.29 -8.00 13.04
CA GLN A 59 3.60 -9.44 12.96
C GLN A 59 3.24 -10.08 11.61
N GLY A 60 3.61 -9.46 10.49
CA GLY A 60 3.55 -10.10 9.17
C GLY A 60 2.13 -10.40 8.63
N ASN A 61 1.08 -9.93 9.31
CA ASN A 61 -0.30 -10.03 8.84
C ASN A 61 -0.69 -8.77 8.07
N TYR A 62 -1.12 -8.95 6.83
CA TYR A 62 -1.55 -7.87 5.93
C TYR A 62 -3.02 -8.04 5.61
N VAL A 63 -3.82 -7.00 5.83
CA VAL A 63 -5.20 -6.96 5.32
C VAL A 63 -5.17 -6.35 3.94
N PHE A 64 -5.60 -7.13 2.95
CA PHE A 64 -5.79 -6.71 1.58
C PHE A 64 -7.23 -6.22 1.44
N HIS A 65 -7.40 -4.93 1.16
CA HIS A 65 -8.69 -4.39 0.77
C HIS A 65 -8.64 -4.05 -0.72
N ASP A 66 -9.30 -4.87 -1.52
CA ASP A 66 -9.65 -4.55 -2.90
C ASP A 66 -10.96 -3.74 -2.84
N TYR A 67 -10.85 -2.42 -2.99
CA TYR A 67 -12.03 -1.54 -3.00
C TYR A 67 -12.59 -1.51 -4.43
N PHE A 68 -13.72 -2.20 -4.61
CA PHE A 68 -14.62 -2.16 -5.78
C PHE A 68 -15.27 -0.79 -5.96
#